data_AF-A0A382KUW2-F1
#
_entry.id   AF-A0A382KUW2-F1
#
_cell.length_a   1.000
_cell.length_b   1.000
_cell.length_c   1.000
_cell.angle_alpha   90.00
_cell.angle_beta   90.00
_cell.angle_gamma   90.00
#
_symmetry.space_group_name_H-M   'P 1'
#
loop_
_entity.id
_entity.type
_entity.pdbx_description
1 polymer ?
#
loop_
_entity_poly.entity_id
_entity_poly.type
_entity_poly.pdbx_seq_one_letter_code
_entity_poly.pdbx_strand_id
1 'polypeptide(L)'
;MPEGKPYIPEYEIFCSISHSGNSVVVAFSTYSEIGIDIEKHRERKFEKLVKNYFHPKEFKVFKALQESEKLDWFYTHWTIKEAMAKAKGEGINSNNLRKQRPKGHLIRHEYFTFHNYSLSCVHYSKNPIELEIATPLDYAPWINLTAQSWL
;
A
#
# COMPACT_ATOMS: atom_id res chain seq x y z
N MET A 1 -20.49 2.31 -6.04
CA MET A 1 -19.20 2.95 -5.67
C MET A 1 -19.07 2.88 -4.15
N PRO A 2 -18.04 2.26 -3.58
CA PRO A 2 -17.80 2.32 -2.14
C PRO A 2 -17.51 3.77 -1.74
N GLU A 3 -18.07 4.23 -0.61
CA GLU A 3 -17.98 5.61 -0.15
C GLU A 3 -16.52 6.05 0.03
N GLY A 4 -16.10 7.10 -0.69
CA GLY A 4 -14.82 7.79 -0.47
C GLY A 4 -13.66 7.44 -1.43
N LYS A 5 -13.80 6.47 -2.35
CA LYS A 5 -12.78 6.25 -3.38
C LYS A 5 -12.90 7.32 -4.47
N PRO A 6 -11.82 8.07 -4.81
CA PRO A 6 -11.91 9.07 -5.85
C PRO A 6 -12.13 8.43 -7.22
N TYR A 7 -12.91 9.10 -8.06
CA TYR A 7 -13.23 8.67 -9.43
C TYR A 7 -13.21 9.89 -10.34
N ILE A 8 -12.83 9.69 -11.60
CA ILE A 8 -12.87 10.74 -12.63
C ILE A 8 -14.11 10.45 -13.49
N PRO A 9 -15.14 11.31 -13.48
CA PRO A 9 -16.28 11.16 -14.39
C PRO A 9 -15.81 11.10 -15.84
N GLU A 10 -16.54 10.36 -16.69
CA GLU A 10 -16.28 10.26 -18.15
C GLU A 10 -15.05 9.44 -18.58
N TYR A 11 -14.17 9.07 -17.65
CA TYR A 11 -13.00 8.22 -17.92
C TYR A 11 -13.03 6.95 -17.08
N GLU A 12 -12.71 5.80 -17.68
CA GLU A 12 -12.48 4.54 -16.95
C GLU A 12 -11.09 4.53 -16.28
N ILE A 13 -10.86 5.51 -15.40
CA ILE A 13 -9.62 5.64 -14.63
C ILE A 13 -9.92 5.32 -13.17
N PHE A 14 -9.29 4.26 -12.68
CA PHE A 14 -9.20 3.92 -11.27
C PHE A 14 -8.07 4.72 -10.64
N CYS A 15 -8.33 5.31 -9.48
CA CYS A 15 -7.29 6.02 -8.75
C CYS A 15 -7.29 5.67 -7.26
N SER A 16 -6.12 5.83 -6.64
CA SER A 16 -5.94 5.74 -5.20
C SER A 16 -4.96 6.81 -4.76
N ILE A 17 -5.25 7.43 -3.61
CA ILE A 17 -4.39 8.42 -2.98
C ILE A 17 -4.02 7.95 -1.57
N SER A 18 -2.80 8.28 -1.14
CA SER A 18 -2.40 8.17 0.26
C SER A 18 -1.49 9.33 0.64
N HIS A 19 -1.44 9.66 1.92
CA HIS A 19 -0.54 10.66 2.44
C HIS A 19 -0.05 10.27 3.83
N SER A 20 1.20 10.60 4.14
CA SER A 20 1.77 10.42 5.47
C SER A 20 2.90 11.40 5.68
N GLY A 21 3.00 11.96 6.89
CA GLY A 21 3.92 13.06 7.16
C GLY A 21 3.73 14.22 6.17
N ASN A 22 4.82 14.59 5.51
CA ASN A 22 4.83 15.60 4.45
C ASN A 22 4.99 14.90 3.11
N SER A 23 4.22 13.84 2.83
CA SER A 23 4.25 13.10 1.55
C SER A 23 2.85 12.74 1.09
N VAL A 24 2.61 12.89 -0.21
CA VAL A 24 1.38 12.45 -0.89
C VAL A 24 1.76 11.51 -2.02
N VAL A 25 0.98 10.47 -2.27
CA VAL A 25 1.21 9.55 -3.38
C VAL A 25 -0.11 9.28 -4.07
N VAL A 26 -0.05 9.19 -5.39
CA VAL A 26 -1.23 8.93 -6.21
C VAL A 26 -0.90 7.80 -7.17
N ALA A 27 -1.85 6.92 -7.39
CA ALA A 27 -1.70 5.84 -8.36
C ALA A 27 -2.93 5.81 -9.26
N PHE A 28 -2.71 5.63 -10.55
CA PHE A 28 -3.75 5.61 -11.56
C PHE A 28 -3.69 4.30 -12.35
N SER A 29 -4.84 3.86 -12.86
CA SER A 29 -4.93 2.66 -13.67
C SER A 29 -6.13 2.78 -14.60
N THR A 30 -5.96 2.44 -15.87
CA THR A 30 -7.04 2.34 -16.86
C THR A 30 -7.58 0.91 -17.01
N TYR A 31 -6.99 -0.07 -16.31
CA TYR A 31 -7.27 -1.50 -16.53
C TYR A 31 -7.97 -2.17 -15.37
N SER A 32 -7.68 -1.74 -14.14
CA SER A 32 -8.22 -2.38 -12.94
C SER A 32 -8.20 -1.47 -11.74
N GLU A 33 -8.99 -1.83 -10.75
CA GLU A 33 -8.87 -1.32 -9.39
C GLU A 33 -7.43 -1.33 -8.88
N ILE A 34 -7.04 -0.21 -8.28
CA ILE A 34 -5.72 0.06 -7.74
C ILE A 34 -5.84 0.61 -6.32
N GLY A 35 -4.86 0.30 -5.48
CA GLY A 35 -4.71 0.86 -4.14
C GLY A 35 -3.27 1.20 -3.86
N ILE A 36 -3.02 2.39 -3.33
CA ILE A 36 -1.71 2.85 -2.89
C ILE A 36 -1.74 3.26 -1.43
N ASP A 37 -0.67 2.94 -0.71
CA ASP A 37 -0.46 3.43 0.63
C ASP A 37 0.99 3.85 0.88
N ILE A 38 1.18 4.91 1.68
CA ILE A 38 2.48 5.42 2.12
C ILE A 38 2.44 5.67 3.62
N GLU A 39 3.50 5.28 4.33
CA GLU A 39 3.64 5.49 5.76
C GLU A 39 5.03 6.00 6.12
N LYS A 40 5.07 7.15 6.83
CA LYS A 40 6.28 7.64 7.47
C LYS A 40 6.59 6.77 8.68
N HIS A 41 7.82 6.31 8.76
CA HIS A 41 8.36 5.61 9.91
C HIS A 41 8.44 6.56 11.09
N ARG A 42 7.71 6.19 12.14
CA ARG A 42 7.71 6.81 13.47
C ARG A 42 7.65 5.71 14.51
N GLU A 43 8.30 5.91 15.64
CA GLU A 43 8.12 5.02 16.79
C GLU A 43 6.66 5.07 17.25
N ARG A 44 6.03 3.90 17.37
CA ARG A 44 4.67 3.74 17.91
C ARG A 44 4.54 2.35 18.54
N LYS A 45 3.47 2.11 19.28
CA LYS A 45 3.20 0.79 19.90
C LYS A 45 2.71 -0.22 18.84
N PHE A 46 3.60 -0.64 17.94
CA PHE A 46 3.30 -1.51 16.79
C PHE A 46 2.63 -2.82 17.20
N GLU A 47 3.07 -3.44 18.30
CA GLU A 47 2.54 -4.73 18.73
C GLU A 47 1.02 -4.70 18.97
N LYS A 48 0.48 -3.60 19.51
CA LYS A 48 -0.98 -3.43 19.71
C LYS A 48 -1.71 -3.36 18.36
N LEU A 49 -1.14 -2.64 17.39
CA LEU A 49 -1.69 -2.56 16.04
C LEU A 49 -1.65 -3.92 15.34
N VAL A 50 -0.51 -4.63 15.44
CA VAL A 50 -0.39 -5.98 14.85
C VAL A 50 -1.41 -6.92 15.45
N LYS A 51 -1.55 -6.94 16.78
CA LYS A 51 -2.54 -7.78 17.48
C LYS A 51 -3.98 -7.52 17.03
N ASN A 52 -4.33 -6.26 16.78
CA ASN A 52 -5.71 -5.86 16.50
C ASN A 52 -6.10 -5.95 15.03
N TYR A 53 -5.16 -5.73 14.11
CA TYR A 53 -5.45 -5.56 12.68
C TYR A 53 -4.86 -6.66 11.80
N PHE A 54 -3.99 -7.52 12.31
CA PHE A 54 -3.36 -8.56 11.51
C PHE A 54 -3.98 -9.92 11.79
N HIS A 55 -3.87 -10.83 10.83
CA HIS A 55 -4.28 -12.20 11.03
C HIS A 55 -3.44 -12.85 12.14
N PRO A 56 -3.98 -13.75 12.98
CA PRO A 56 -3.21 -14.39 14.05
C PRO A 56 -1.91 -15.08 13.60
N LYS A 57 -1.85 -15.57 12.35
CA LYS A 57 -0.61 -16.12 11.76
C LYS A 57 0.46 -15.05 11.55
N GLU A 58 0.08 -13.88 11.04
CA GLU A 58 0.99 -12.75 10.83
C GLU A 58 1.48 -12.20 12.18
N PHE A 59 0.59 -12.14 13.19
CA PHE A 59 0.98 -11.76 14.56
C PHE A 59 2.00 -12.72 15.18
N LYS A 60 1.84 -14.04 14.95
CA LYS A 60 2.83 -15.04 15.40
C LYS A 60 4.19 -14.82 14.75
N VAL A 61 4.23 -14.53 13.45
CA VAL A 61 5.47 -14.19 12.73
C VAL A 61 6.10 -12.95 13.35
N PHE A 62 5.32 -11.86 13.51
CA PHE A 62 5.80 -10.62 14.12
C PHE A 62 6.43 -10.82 15.51
N LYS A 63 5.82 -11.66 16.34
CA LYS A 63 6.34 -11.96 17.69
C LYS A 63 7.68 -12.70 17.68
N ALA A 64 7.96 -13.47 16.62
CA ALA A 64 9.18 -14.26 16.50
C ALA A 64 10.36 -13.48 15.91
N LEU A 65 10.14 -12.28 15.40
CA LEU A 65 11.17 -11.41 14.84
C LEU A 65 12.06 -10.81 15.93
N GLN A 66 13.31 -10.50 15.54
CA GLN A 66 14.18 -9.66 16.36
C GLN A 66 13.62 -8.24 16.45
N GLU A 67 13.91 -7.52 17.54
CA GLU A 67 13.36 -6.18 17.75
C GLU A 67 13.74 -5.20 16.62
N SER A 68 14.96 -5.35 16.07
CA SER A 68 15.45 -4.59 14.92
C SER A 68 14.64 -4.80 13.63
N GLU A 69 14.01 -5.97 13.45
CA GLU A 69 13.28 -6.33 12.23
C GLU A 69 11.80 -5.95 12.29
N LYS A 70 11.27 -5.74 13.50
CA LYS A 70 9.83 -5.52 13.72
C LYS A 70 9.33 -4.23 13.07
N LEU A 71 10.15 -3.18 13.07
CA LEU A 71 9.78 -1.88 12.50
C LEU A 71 9.50 -2.01 11.00
N ASP A 72 10.48 -2.54 10.27
CA ASP A 72 10.41 -2.72 8.83
C ASP A 72 9.33 -3.72 8.44
N TRP A 73 9.23 -4.83 9.17
CA TRP A 73 8.16 -5.79 8.96
C TRP A 73 6.79 -5.15 9.13
N PHE A 74 6.59 -4.35 10.18
CA PHE A 74 5.33 -3.68 10.46
C PHE A 74 4.95 -2.76 9.30
N TYR A 75 5.83 -1.84 8.91
CA TYR A 75 5.53 -0.86 7.88
C TYR A 75 5.28 -1.52 6.53
N THR A 76 6.12 -2.48 6.15
CA THR A 76 5.92 -3.28 4.93
C THR A 76 4.54 -3.92 4.93
N HIS A 77 4.15 -4.57 6.03
CA HIS A 77 2.91 -5.33 6.03
C HIS A 77 1.66 -4.48 6.23
N TRP A 78 1.80 -3.35 6.92
CA TRP A 78 0.75 -2.36 7.12
C TRP A 78 0.39 -1.70 5.80
N THR A 79 1.38 -1.15 5.07
CA THR A 79 1.14 -0.46 3.80
C THR A 79 0.52 -1.39 2.76
N ILE A 80 0.93 -2.66 2.72
CA ILE A 80 0.31 -3.66 1.83
C ILE A 80 -1.16 -3.86 2.19
N LYS A 81 -1.48 -4.00 3.48
CA LYS A 81 -2.86 -4.25 3.92
C LYS A 81 -3.77 -3.06 3.63
N GLU A 82 -3.30 -1.84 3.86
CA GLU A 82 -4.06 -0.63 3.54
C GLU A 82 -4.21 -0.44 2.03
N ALA A 83 -3.14 -0.66 1.24
CA ALA A 83 -3.21 -0.63 -0.22
C ALA A 83 -4.22 -1.66 -0.76
N MET A 84 -4.23 -2.89 -0.21
CA MET A 84 -5.23 -3.90 -0.58
C MET A 84 -6.66 -3.47 -0.22
N ALA A 85 -6.86 -2.86 0.95
CA ALA A 85 -8.17 -2.37 1.36
C ALA A 85 -8.65 -1.26 0.41
N LYS A 86 -7.79 -0.29 0.10
CA LYS A 86 -8.05 0.79 -0.88
C LYS A 86 -8.34 0.25 -2.28
N ALA A 87 -7.60 -0.75 -2.74
CA ALA A 87 -7.84 -1.40 -4.04
C ALA A 87 -9.25 -2.00 -4.10
N LYS A 88 -9.72 -2.63 -3.02
CA LYS A 88 -11.07 -3.20 -2.95
C LYS A 88 -12.18 -2.19 -2.66
N GLY A 89 -11.82 -0.93 -2.38
CA GLY A 89 -12.76 0.05 -1.82
C GLY A 89 -13.29 -0.35 -0.44
N GLU A 90 -12.53 -1.17 0.29
CA GLU A 90 -12.80 -1.53 1.68
C GLU A 90 -12.19 -0.45 2.60
N GLY A 91 -12.96 0.07 3.55
CA GLY A 91 -12.42 0.94 4.59
C GLY A 91 -11.44 0.20 5.53
N ILE A 92 -10.58 0.98 6.20
CA ILE A 92 -9.63 0.47 7.21
C ILE A 92 -10.40 0.10 8.48
N ASN A 93 -10.71 -1.18 8.64
CA ASN A 93 -11.25 -1.72 9.87
C ASN A 93 -10.67 -3.10 10.18
N SER A 94 -10.78 -3.53 11.45
CA SER A 94 -10.21 -4.80 11.89
C SER A 94 -10.75 -6.01 11.13
N ASN A 95 -12.00 -5.97 10.69
CA ASN A 95 -12.62 -7.10 9.98
C ASN A 95 -12.01 -7.29 8.58
N ASN A 96 -11.69 -6.18 7.90
CA ASN A 96 -11.08 -6.20 6.58
C ASN A 96 -9.59 -6.55 6.65
N LEU A 97 -8.84 -5.88 7.55
CA LEU A 97 -7.38 -6.05 7.60
C LEU A 97 -6.93 -7.38 8.21
N ARG A 98 -7.73 -8.00 9.08
CA ARG A 98 -7.39 -9.31 9.68
C ARG A 98 -7.56 -10.48 8.71
N LYS A 99 -8.20 -10.28 7.56
CA LYS A 99 -8.27 -11.31 6.52
C LYS A 99 -6.84 -11.72 6.13
N GLN A 100 -6.60 -13.02 5.98
CA GLN A 100 -5.34 -13.47 5.38
C GLN A 100 -5.21 -12.85 4.00
N ARG A 101 -3.98 -12.50 3.63
CA ARG A 101 -3.69 -12.12 2.25
C ARG A 101 -4.16 -13.26 1.34
N PRO A 102 -5.00 -12.99 0.33
CA PRO A 102 -5.43 -14.01 -0.62
C PRO A 102 -4.20 -14.66 -1.26
N LYS A 103 -4.12 -15.98 -1.22
CA LYS A 103 -3.09 -16.70 -1.98
C LYS A 103 -3.48 -16.66 -3.46
N GLY A 104 -2.65 -16.04 -4.31
CA GLY A 104 -2.78 -16.09 -5.77
C GLY A 104 -3.84 -15.18 -6.41
N HIS A 105 -4.45 -14.23 -5.68
CA HIS A 105 -5.36 -13.22 -6.26
C HIS A 105 -4.79 -11.80 -6.26
N LEU A 106 -3.65 -11.55 -5.61
CA LEU A 106 -2.90 -10.33 -5.84
C LEU A 106 -2.24 -10.49 -7.20
N ILE A 107 -2.59 -9.67 -8.19
CA ILE A 107 -1.96 -9.84 -9.51
C ILE A 107 -0.55 -9.27 -9.46
N ARG A 108 -0.33 -8.12 -8.82
CA ARG A 108 1.01 -7.61 -8.48
C ARG A 108 0.97 -6.71 -7.24
N HIS A 109 2.09 -6.69 -6.52
CA HIS A 109 2.38 -5.75 -5.43
C HIS A 109 3.77 -5.20 -5.64
N GLU A 110 3.89 -3.88 -5.57
CA GLU A 110 5.17 -3.20 -5.60
C GLU A 110 5.40 -2.52 -4.24
N TYR A 111 6.61 -2.71 -3.71
CA TYR A 111 7.04 -2.16 -2.44
C TYR A 111 8.24 -1.26 -2.67
N PHE A 112 8.17 -0.05 -2.13
CA PHE A 112 9.25 0.92 -2.21
C PHE A 112 9.56 1.44 -0.82
N THR A 113 10.85 1.63 -0.57
CA THR A 113 11.32 2.45 0.55
C THR A 113 11.99 3.69 0.00
N PHE A 114 11.70 4.83 0.60
CA PHE A 114 12.35 6.09 0.27
C PHE A 114 12.56 6.87 1.55
N HIS A 115 13.82 7.14 1.90
CA HIS A 115 14.18 7.68 3.21
C HIS A 115 13.55 6.84 4.34
N ASN A 116 12.75 7.47 5.20
CA ASN A 116 12.02 6.84 6.29
C ASN A 116 10.54 6.62 5.93
N TYR A 117 10.24 6.30 4.67
CA TYR A 117 8.90 5.94 4.23
C TYR A 117 8.86 4.53 3.66
N SER A 118 7.76 3.84 3.94
CA SER A 118 7.35 2.63 3.23
C SER A 118 6.15 2.93 2.35
N LEU A 119 6.16 2.41 1.13
CA LEU A 119 5.09 2.56 0.16
C LEU A 119 4.68 1.20 -0.38
N SER A 120 3.39 0.99 -0.62
CA SER A 120 2.89 -0.19 -1.32
C SER A 120 1.83 0.19 -2.34
N CYS A 121 1.99 -0.33 -3.55
CA CYS A 121 0.97 -0.27 -4.60
C CYS A 121 0.46 -1.68 -4.89
N VAL A 122 -0.86 -1.85 -4.94
CA VAL A 122 -1.52 -3.13 -5.17
C VAL A 122 -2.54 -2.96 -6.29
N HIS A 123 -2.53 -3.89 -7.24
CA HIS A 123 -3.53 -3.93 -8.29
C HIS A 123 -3.89 -5.35 -8.72
N TYR A 124 -5.04 -5.45 -9.37
CA TYR A 124 -5.64 -6.69 -9.85
C TYR A 124 -5.60 -6.81 -11.38
N SER A 125 -4.60 -6.23 -12.03
CA SER A 125 -4.37 -6.34 -13.48
C SER A 125 -3.09 -7.10 -13.80
N LYS A 126 -3.11 -7.90 -14.86
CA LYS A 126 -1.89 -8.50 -15.42
C LYS A 126 -1.05 -7.48 -16.20
N ASN A 127 -1.68 -6.37 -16.60
CA ASN A 127 -1.05 -5.30 -17.35
C ASN A 127 -0.28 -4.36 -16.40
N PRO A 128 0.80 -3.72 -16.89
CA PRO A 128 1.56 -2.73 -16.14
C PRO A 128 0.70 -1.55 -15.70
N ILE A 129 1.14 -0.89 -14.64
CA ILE A 129 0.49 0.29 -14.06
C ILE A 129 1.49 1.42 -14.03
N GLU A 130 1.01 2.62 -14.33
CA GLU A 130 1.79 3.85 -14.17
C GLU A 130 1.61 4.37 -12.75
N LEU A 131 2.73 4.56 -12.05
CA LEU A 131 2.78 5.05 -10.69
C LEU A 131 3.47 6.41 -10.66
N GLU A 132 2.80 7.42 -10.10
CA GLU A 132 3.36 8.76 -9.92
C GLU A 132 3.36 9.18 -8.45
N ILE A 133 4.56 9.34 -7.88
CA ILE A 133 4.73 9.67 -6.46
C ILE A 133 5.03 11.17 -6.34
N ALA A 134 4.14 11.94 -5.71
CA ALA A 134 4.29 13.38 -5.51
C ALA A 134 4.80 13.70 -4.09
N THR A 135 6.12 13.71 -3.88
CA THR A 135 6.67 14.10 -2.56
C THR A 135 6.80 15.63 -2.43
N PRO A 136 6.33 16.26 -1.34
CA PRO A 136 6.55 17.65 -0.91
C PRO A 136 8.01 18.07 -0.67
N LEU A 137 8.99 17.35 -1.22
CA LEU A 137 10.40 17.69 -1.16
C LEU A 137 10.96 17.61 -2.58
N ASP A 138 11.52 18.73 -3.04
CA ASP A 138 11.96 19.08 -4.40
C ASP A 138 13.06 18.19 -5.04
N TYR A 139 13.21 16.92 -4.66
CA TYR A 139 14.37 16.10 -5.07
C TYR A 139 14.10 14.65 -5.46
N ALA A 140 12.85 14.20 -5.60
CA ALA A 140 12.57 12.92 -6.25
C ALA A 140 12.40 13.14 -7.76
N PRO A 141 13.27 12.62 -8.65
CA PRO A 141 12.93 12.55 -10.06
C PRO A 141 11.65 11.72 -10.22
N TRP A 142 10.88 12.02 -11.25
CA TRP A 142 9.76 11.22 -11.70
C TRP A 142 10.17 9.75 -11.76
N ILE A 143 9.71 8.93 -10.80
CA ILE A 143 9.89 7.48 -10.88
C ILE A 143 8.77 6.97 -11.76
N ASN A 144 8.99 7.07 -13.07
CA ASN A 144 8.08 6.51 -14.06
C ASN A 144 8.43 5.02 -14.23
N LEU A 145 7.75 4.15 -13.50
CA LEU A 145 7.89 2.70 -13.66
C LEU A 145 7.08 2.27 -14.88
N THR A 146 7.56 2.67 -16.06
CA THR A 146 6.99 2.14 -17.31
C THR A 146 7.48 0.70 -17.52
N ALA A 147 6.69 -0.07 -18.25
CA ALA A 147 6.87 -1.50 -18.51
C ALA A 147 8.25 -1.94 -19.05
N GLN A 148 9.12 -1.01 -19.43
CA GLN A 148 10.42 -1.30 -20.06
C GLN A 148 11.56 -1.66 -19.10
N SER A 149 11.43 -1.42 -17.79
CA SER A 149 12.44 -1.87 -16.80
C SER A 149 12.22 -3.31 -16.30
N TRP A 150 11.37 -4.10 -16.98
CA TRP A 150 10.79 -5.33 -16.45
C TRP A 150 10.92 -6.56 -17.39
N LEU A 151 11.92 -6.54 -18.29
CA LEU A 151 12.44 -7.73 -18.97
C LEU A 151 13.82 -8.10 -18.41
#